data_AF-A0A7R9PEZ2-F1
#
_entry.id   AF-A0A7R9PEZ2-F1
#
_cell.length_a   1.000
_cell.length_b   1.000
_cell.length_c   1.000
_cell.angle_alpha   90.00
_cell.angle_beta   90.00
_cell.angle_gamma   90.00
#
_symmetry.space_group_name_H-M   'P 1'
#
loop_
_entity.id
_entity.type
_entity.pdbx_description
1 polymer ?
#
loop_
_entity_poly.entity_id
_entity_poly.type
_entity_poly.pdbx_seq_one_letter_code
_entity_poly.pdbx_strand_id
1 'polypeptide(L)'
;MSTMTFGQKSFTPTPPDKGSFPLDHEGHCKKEMLRYMLCMRANRNDNSSCRLQTKAYLSCRMDNNLMAKEDWSKLGLGDLDIKPSEPTNNSD
;
A
#
# COMPACT_ATOMS: atom_id res chain seq x y z
N MET A 1 10.35 39.73 -20.98
CA MET A 1 10.97 38.43 -21.30
C MET A 1 9.89 37.37 -21.19
N SER A 2 9.35 36.92 -22.32
CA SER A 2 8.22 35.99 -22.36
C SER A 2 8.75 34.55 -22.43
N THR A 3 8.48 33.76 -21.41
CA THR A 3 8.86 32.34 -21.32
C THR A 3 7.90 31.49 -22.16
N MET A 4 8.44 30.81 -23.19
CA MET A 4 7.70 29.88 -24.02
C MET A 4 7.51 28.55 -23.26
N THR A 5 6.32 28.29 -22.71
CA THR A 5 5.96 26.98 -22.16
C THR A 5 5.58 26.04 -23.30
N PHE A 6 6.52 25.21 -23.73
CA PHE A 6 6.29 24.13 -24.70
C PHE A 6 5.21 23.17 -24.19
N GLY A 7 4.31 22.79 -25.11
CA GLY A 7 3.07 22.07 -24.85
C GLY A 7 3.17 20.93 -23.85
N GLN A 8 2.50 21.11 -22.70
CA GLN A 8 2.16 20.02 -21.80
C GLN A 8 1.13 19.14 -22.52
N LYS A 9 1.57 18.01 -23.10
CA LYS A 9 0.64 16.96 -23.51
C LYS A 9 -0.18 16.58 -22.28
N SER A 10 -1.51 16.70 -22.38
CA SER A 10 -2.42 16.16 -21.38
C SER A 10 -2.14 14.68 -21.23
N PHE A 11 -1.65 14.26 -20.07
CA PHE A 11 -1.52 12.85 -19.73
C PHE A 11 -2.93 12.32 -19.45
N THR A 12 -3.62 11.88 -20.51
CA THR A 12 -4.85 11.11 -20.40
C THR A 12 -4.45 9.63 -20.43
N PRO A 13 -4.25 9.00 -19.28
CA PRO A 13 -3.90 7.58 -19.24
C PRO A 13 -5.00 6.77 -19.94
N THR A 14 -4.60 5.94 -20.90
CA THR A 14 -5.48 4.98 -21.57
C THR A 14 -5.90 3.91 -20.57
N PRO A 15 -7.21 3.71 -20.32
CA PRO A 15 -7.66 2.49 -19.66
C PRO A 15 -7.23 1.28 -20.50
N PRO A 16 -6.67 0.19 -19.92
CA PRO A 16 -6.71 -0.21 -18.52
C PRO A 16 -5.34 -0.08 -17.81
N ASP A 17 -4.49 0.87 -18.19
CA ASP A 17 -3.12 0.96 -17.67
C ASP A 17 -3.06 1.11 -16.13
N LYS A 18 -4.16 1.53 -15.50
CA LYS A 18 -4.40 1.49 -14.05
C LYS A 18 -5.82 0.98 -13.74
N GLY A 19 -6.22 -0.13 -14.36
CA GLY A 19 -7.57 -0.72 -14.33
C GLY A 19 -8.28 -0.68 -12.97
N SER A 20 -9.62 -0.74 -13.00
CA SER A 20 -10.49 -0.74 -11.82
C SER A 20 -9.91 -1.65 -10.73
N PHE A 21 -9.50 -1.06 -9.60
CA PHE A 21 -8.91 -1.81 -8.52
C PHE A 21 -9.89 -2.89 -8.07
N PRO A 22 -9.52 -4.18 -8.14
CA PRO A 22 -10.42 -5.26 -7.78
C PRO A 22 -11.01 -5.01 -6.40
N LEU A 23 -12.33 -4.92 -6.31
CA LEU A 23 -13.00 -4.78 -5.02
C LEU A 23 -12.93 -6.12 -4.29
N ASP A 24 -12.61 -6.06 -3.00
CA ASP A 24 -12.63 -7.24 -2.13
C ASP A 24 -14.07 -7.58 -1.75
N HIS A 25 -14.79 -8.23 -2.67
CA HIS A 25 -16.20 -8.57 -2.51
C HIS A 25 -16.43 -9.62 -1.43
N GLU A 26 -15.52 -10.60 -1.34
CA GLU A 26 -15.60 -11.71 -0.38
C GLU A 26 -15.05 -11.33 0.99
N GLY A 27 -14.31 -10.22 1.07
CA GLY A 27 -13.79 -9.68 2.33
C GLY A 27 -12.57 -10.43 2.86
N HIS A 28 -11.77 -11.03 1.97
CA HIS A 28 -10.57 -11.80 2.32
C HIS A 28 -9.57 -11.00 3.16
N CYS A 29 -9.47 -9.69 2.90
CA CYS A 29 -8.55 -8.78 3.58
C CYS A 29 -9.26 -7.83 4.55
N LYS A 30 -10.51 -8.12 4.92
CA LYS A 30 -11.33 -7.26 5.79
C LYS A 30 -10.70 -7.08 7.18
N LYS A 31 -10.05 -8.11 7.72
CA LYS A 31 -9.43 -8.06 9.06
C LYS A 31 -8.26 -7.07 9.09
N GLU A 32 -7.38 -7.13 8.11
CA GLU A 32 -6.23 -6.25 7.94
C GLU A 32 -6.70 -4.83 7.61
N MET A 33 -7.73 -4.68 6.77
CA MET A 33 -8.38 -3.40 6.50
C MET A 33 -8.89 -2.75 7.79
N LEU A 34 -9.58 -3.50 8.64
CA LEU A 34 -10.09 -2.99 9.92
C LEU A 34 -8.96 -2.56 10.85
N ARG A 35 -7.87 -3.33 10.94
CA ARG A 35 -6.69 -2.94 11.75
C ARG A 35 -6.08 -1.64 11.25
N TYR A 36 -5.94 -1.48 9.94
CA TYR A 36 -5.46 -0.23 9.35
C TYR A 36 -6.41 0.94 9.66
N MET A 37 -7.72 0.76 9.48
CA MET A 37 -8.72 1.79 9.77
C MET A 37 -8.74 2.20 11.25
N LEU A 38 -8.59 1.24 12.17
CA LEU A 38 -8.47 1.52 13.60
C LEU A 38 -7.22 2.34 13.90
N CYS A 39 -6.08 1.99 13.29
CA CYS A 39 -4.85 2.76 13.42
C CYS A 39 -5.02 4.20 12.92
N MET A 40 -5.61 4.38 11.72
CA MET A 40 -5.88 5.70 11.15
C MET A 40 -6.74 6.52 12.09
N ARG A 41 -7.82 5.94 12.63
CA ARG A 41 -8.70 6.63 13.57
C ARG A 41 -7.99 7.03 14.85
N ALA A 42 -7.14 6.16 15.41
CA ALA A 42 -6.37 6.45 16.61
C ALA A 42 -5.33 7.57 16.39
N ASN A 43 -4.73 7.62 15.19
CA ASN A 43 -3.65 8.56 14.85
C ASN A 43 -4.14 9.75 14.01
N ARG A 44 -5.42 10.14 14.12
CA ARG A 44 -5.98 11.32 13.42
C ARG A 44 -5.75 11.32 11.90
N ASN A 45 -5.88 10.14 11.30
CA ASN A 45 -5.65 9.85 9.89
C ASN A 45 -4.22 10.08 9.40
N ASP A 46 -3.23 10.04 10.29
CA ASP A 46 -1.83 10.01 9.91
C ASP A 46 -1.42 8.61 9.43
N ASN A 47 -1.17 8.48 8.13
CA ASN A 47 -0.73 7.24 7.50
C ASN A 47 0.71 6.87 7.90
N SER A 48 1.57 7.86 8.19
CA SER A 48 2.97 7.60 8.55
C SER A 48 3.09 6.80 9.85
N SER A 49 2.15 6.98 10.77
CA SER A 49 2.02 6.23 12.01
C SER A 49 1.46 4.80 11.82
N CYS A 50 0.88 4.49 10.66
CA CYS A 50 0.16 3.24 10.38
C CYS A 50 0.80 2.37 9.30
N ARG A 51 2.08 2.63 8.97
CA ARG A 51 2.77 1.98 7.85
C ARG A 51 2.86 0.46 7.98
N LEU A 52 2.97 -0.06 9.21
CA LEU A 52 2.96 -1.52 9.47
C LEU A 52 1.62 -2.16 9.10
N GLN A 53 0.51 -1.53 9.49
CA GLN A 53 -0.84 -1.97 9.18
C GLN A 53 -1.13 -1.84 7.69
N THR A 54 -0.66 -0.75 7.06
CA THR A 54 -0.72 -0.56 5.61
C THR A 54 -0.01 -1.68 4.87
N LYS A 55 1.22 -2.03 5.28
CA LYS A 55 1.99 -3.14 4.68
C LYS A 55 1.23 -4.47 4.78
N ALA A 56 0.70 -4.81 5.95
CA ALA A 56 -0.06 -6.04 6.15
C ALA A 56 -1.32 -6.09 5.26
N TYR A 57 -2.04 -4.97 5.16
CA TYR A 57 -3.24 -4.89 4.31
C TYR A 57 -2.91 -5.02 2.82
N LEU A 58 -1.87 -4.33 2.34
CA LEU A 58 -1.45 -4.43 0.94
C LEU A 58 -0.89 -5.82 0.62
N SER A 59 -0.17 -6.46 1.55
CA SER A 59 0.31 -7.84 1.38
C SER A 59 -0.85 -8.78 1.15
N CYS A 60 -1.88 -8.74 2.01
CA CYS A 60 -3.06 -9.58 1.85
C CYS A 60 -3.70 -9.41 0.47
N ARG A 61 -3.80 -8.17 -0.03
CA ARG A 61 -4.40 -7.89 -1.34
C ARG A 61 -3.56 -8.45 -2.49
N MET A 62 -2.24 -8.33 -2.40
CA MET A 62 -1.31 -8.91 -3.39
C MET A 62 -1.35 -10.44 -3.39
N ASP A 63 -1.49 -11.06 -2.21
CA ASP A 63 -1.54 -12.52 -2.06
C ASP A 63 -2.86 -13.11 -2.58
N ASN A 64 -3.96 -12.36 -2.45
CA ASN A 64 -5.29 -12.75 -2.94
C ASN A 64 -5.60 -12.27 -4.37
N ASN A 65 -4.60 -11.79 -5.12
CA ASN A 65 -4.78 -11.24 -6.48
C ASN A 65 -5.80 -10.08 -6.57
N LEU A 66 -6.04 -9.38 -5.46
CA LEU A 66 -6.87 -8.17 -5.37
C LEU A 66 -6.07 -6.88 -5.67
N MET A 67 -4.78 -7.04 -5.97
CA MET A 67 -3.82 -6.01 -6.36
C MET A 67 -2.65 -6.68 -7.09
N ALA A 68 -2.06 -6.00 -8.08
CA ALA A 68 -0.82 -6.46 -8.71
C ALA A 68 0.32 -6.49 -7.68
N LYS A 69 1.19 -7.51 -7.77
CA LYS A 69 2.37 -7.60 -6.91
C LYS A 69 3.35 -6.49 -7.29
N GLU A 70 3.70 -5.65 -6.31
CA GLU A 70 4.62 -4.53 -6.48
C GLU A 70 5.66 -4.53 -5.36
N ASP A 71 6.84 -3.96 -5.66
CA ASP A 71 7.91 -3.83 -4.68
C ASP A 71 7.55 -2.83 -3.58
N TRP A 72 7.87 -3.15 -2.33
CA TRP A 72 7.59 -2.28 -1.19
C TRP A 72 8.22 -0.90 -1.31
N SER A 73 9.39 -0.79 -1.96
CA SER A 73 10.05 0.48 -2.25
C SER A 73 9.20 1.41 -3.13
N LYS A 74 8.52 0.87 -4.15
CA LYS A 74 7.61 1.64 -5.02
C LYS A 74 6.34 2.08 -4.31
N LEU A 75 5.92 1.32 -3.31
CA LEU A 75 4.78 1.62 -2.44
C LEU A 75 5.16 2.53 -1.27
N GLY A 76 6.41 3.00 -1.19
CA GLY A 76 6.87 3.86 -0.11
C GLY A 76 6.95 3.14 1.25
N LEU A 77 7.22 1.83 1.25
CA LEU A 77 7.31 0.96 2.43
C LEU A 77 8.64 0.17 2.49
N GLY A 78 9.63 0.52 1.67
CA GLY A 78 10.88 -0.26 1.52
C GLY A 78 11.80 -0.29 2.75
N ASP A 79 11.62 0.64 3.69
CA ASP A 79 12.33 0.67 4.98
C ASP A 79 11.79 -0.36 5.99
N LEU A 80 10.59 -0.90 5.76
CA LEU A 80 9.96 -1.89 6.64
C LEU A 80 10.42 -3.34 6.40
N ASP A 81 11.31 -3.56 5.43
CA ASP A 81 11.88 -4.88 5.11
C ASP A 81 13.06 -5.26 6.00
N ILE A 82 13.57 -4.30 6.78
CA ILE A 82 14.54 -4.53 7.85
C ILE A 82 13.75 -5.08 9.05
N LYS A 83 13.61 -6.40 9.14
CA LYS A 83 12.98 -7.06 10.30
C LYS A 83 13.81 -6.79 11.58
N PRO A 84 13.18 -6.34 12.68
CA PRO A 84 13.52 -6.94 13.96
C PRO A 84 12.25 -7.48 14.62
N SER A 85 11.88 -8.70 14.27
CA SER A 85 11.15 -9.63 15.15
C SER A 85 10.98 -10.99 14.47
N GLU A 86 12.04 -11.80 14.50
CA GLU A 86 11.84 -13.21 14.86
C GLU A 86 12.11 -13.35 16.37
N PRO A 87 11.27 -14.09 17.11
CA PRO A 87 11.49 -14.35 18.52
C PRO A 87 12.63 -15.36 18.67
N THR A 88 13.66 -15.02 19.45
CA THR A 88 14.65 -16.00 19.91
C THR A 88 14.00 -16.90 20.97
N ASN A 89 13.38 -17.99 20.53
CA ASN A 89 13.15 -19.17 21.34
C ASN A 89 13.82 -20.34 20.62
N ASN A 90 15.12 -20.50 20.84
CA ASN A 90 15.79 -21.79 20.64
C ASN A 90 15.94 -22.42 22.02
N SER A 91 15.40 -23.62 22.16
CA SER A 91 15.66 -24.54 23.27
C SER A 91 17.16 -24.76 23.46
N ASP A 92 17.59 -24.72 24.72
CA ASP A 92 18.49 -25.69 25.36
C ASP A 92 18.08 -25.81 26.84
#